data_AF-A0A1Q6FVW5-F1
#
_entry.id   AF-A0A1Q6FVW5-F1
#
_cell.length_a   1.000
_cell.length_b   1.000
_cell.length_c   1.000
_cell.angle_alpha   90.00
_cell.angle_beta   90.00
_cell.angle_gamma   90.00
#
_symmetry.space_group_name_H-M   'P 1'
#
loop_
_entity.id
_entity.type
_entity.pdbx_description
1 polymer ?
#
loop_
_entity_poly.entity_id
_entity_poly.type
_entity_poly.pdbx_seq_one_letter_code
_entity_poly.pdbx_strand_id
1 'polypeptide(L)'
;MIISTEIMTQQTDIDKIRRIITRGKYGSVYFASSFPGFSVAYVSKLLAGFEKEGLIVRISKGIYLKARQTRFGIAYPPLDIIVKEIAKRDRAKVIPTGETAANMLGFSEQVPTRSCFLITGTYRTIRLGDRTVLLKNAAPKNFEYHNEIVGVLVQALRAVGADGVTEEIKAKIPGILKDVPRDKNFDSDLGLAPAWIRKVIRETM
;
A
#
# COMPACT_ATOMS: atom_id res chain seq x y z
N MET A 1 -10.49 20.74 42.96
CA MET A 1 -9.35 21.31 42.19
C MET A 1 -8.64 20.25 41.35
N ILE A 2 -8.33 19.06 41.88
CA ILE A 2 -7.65 17.97 41.13
C ILE A 2 -8.48 17.45 39.93
N ILE A 3 -9.78 17.22 40.12
CA ILE A 3 -10.70 16.71 39.07
C ILE A 3 -10.77 17.67 37.87
N SER A 4 -10.76 18.99 38.12
CA SER A 4 -10.84 20.01 37.07
C SER A 4 -9.57 20.06 36.21
N THR A 5 -8.39 19.86 36.80
CA THR A 5 -7.11 19.84 36.09
C THR A 5 -6.97 18.61 35.18
N GLU A 6 -7.45 17.45 35.66
CA GLU A 6 -7.40 16.19 34.92
C GLU A 6 -8.34 16.21 33.69
N ILE A 7 -9.54 16.79 33.84
CA ILE A 7 -10.49 17.01 32.73
C ILE A 7 -9.91 18.00 31.70
N MET A 8 -9.29 19.10 32.13
CA MET A 8 -8.66 20.06 31.22
C MET A 8 -7.50 19.45 30.42
N THR A 9 -6.71 18.57 31.05
CA THR A 9 -5.57 17.89 30.42
C THR A 9 -6.05 16.88 29.36
N GLN A 10 -7.07 16.09 29.68
CA GLN A 10 -7.67 15.18 28.70
C GLN A 10 -8.27 15.91 27.50
N GLN A 11 -8.93 17.05 27.71
CA GLN A 11 -9.48 17.85 26.62
C GLN A 11 -8.38 18.40 25.70
N THR A 12 -7.25 18.84 26.27
CA THR A 12 -6.10 19.32 25.48
C THR A 12 -5.43 18.21 24.66
N ASP A 13 -5.38 16.98 25.18
CA ASP A 13 -4.85 15.81 24.46
C ASP A 13 -5.72 15.43 23.25
N ILE A 14 -7.05 15.43 23.43
CA ILE A 14 -8.02 15.20 22.35
C ILE A 14 -7.82 16.23 21.24
N ASP A 15 -7.74 17.51 21.59
CA ASP A 15 -7.58 18.60 20.62
C ASP A 15 -6.24 18.52 19.88
N LYS A 16 -5.17 18.10 20.57
CA LYS A 16 -3.86 17.87 19.95
C LYS A 16 -3.90 16.76 18.91
N ILE A 17 -4.45 15.60 19.24
CA ILE A 17 -4.56 14.45 18.32
C ILE A 17 -5.49 14.82 17.15
N ARG A 18 -6.64 15.45 17.43
CA ARG A 18 -7.57 15.95 16.41
C ARG A 18 -6.87 16.89 15.44
N ARG A 19 -6.08 17.85 15.95
CA ARG A 19 -5.34 18.82 15.11
C ARG A 19 -4.34 18.14 14.19
N ILE A 20 -3.63 17.10 14.66
CA ILE A 20 -2.71 16.30 13.84
C ILE A 20 -3.48 15.60 12.70
N ILE A 21 -4.63 15.00 13.01
CA ILE A 21 -5.46 14.30 12.02
C ILE A 21 -6.09 15.27 11.01
N THR A 22 -6.58 16.41 11.47
CA THR A 22 -7.20 17.42 10.61
C THR A 22 -6.20 18.02 9.63
N ARG A 23 -4.97 18.29 10.09
CA ARG A 23 -3.87 18.80 9.24
C ARG A 23 -3.17 17.73 8.42
N GLY A 24 -3.53 16.46 8.62
CA GLY A 24 -3.06 15.34 7.85
C GLY A 24 -3.36 15.50 6.36
N LYS A 25 -2.43 15.05 5.52
CA LYS A 25 -2.68 15.00 4.08
C LYS A 25 -3.75 13.95 3.79
N TYR A 26 -4.50 14.18 2.71
CA TYR A 26 -5.35 13.13 2.16
C TYR A 26 -4.50 11.90 1.83
N GLY A 27 -4.91 10.72 2.30
CA GLY A 27 -4.12 9.50 2.21
C GLY A 27 -3.27 9.15 3.43
N SER A 28 -3.13 10.06 4.41
CA SER A 28 -2.44 9.73 5.65
C SER A 28 -3.13 8.60 6.41
N VAL A 29 -2.32 7.68 6.94
CA VAL A 29 -2.78 6.53 7.73
C VAL A 29 -2.41 6.70 9.19
N TYR A 30 -3.36 6.47 10.08
CA TYR A 30 -3.21 6.61 11.52
C TYR A 30 -3.42 5.27 12.24
N PHE A 31 -2.53 5.03 13.19
CA PHE A 31 -2.56 3.92 14.13
C PHE A 31 -2.46 4.50 15.54
N ALA A 32 -2.70 3.69 16.56
CA ALA A 32 -2.39 4.10 17.93
C ALA A 32 -0.92 4.54 18.10
N SER A 33 0.00 3.83 17.42
CA SER A 33 1.43 4.13 17.41
C SER A 33 1.80 5.44 16.67
N SER A 34 0.87 6.08 15.97
CA SER A 34 1.11 7.37 15.31
C SER A 34 1.21 8.54 16.29
N PHE A 35 0.85 8.32 17.57
CA PHE A 35 0.78 9.34 18.60
C PHE A 35 1.65 8.93 19.80
N PRO A 36 2.99 9.08 19.69
CA PRO A 36 3.90 8.75 20.79
C PRO A 36 3.61 9.64 22.00
N GLY A 37 3.80 9.08 23.20
CA GLY A 37 3.51 9.76 24.48
C GLY A 37 2.09 9.49 25.02
N PHE A 38 1.24 8.79 24.27
CA PHE A 38 -0.08 8.36 24.73
C PHE A 38 -0.17 6.83 24.83
N SER A 39 -1.04 6.33 25.71
CA SER A 39 -1.29 4.89 25.80
C SER A 39 -2.06 4.38 24.58
N VAL A 40 -1.74 3.16 24.12
CA VAL A 40 -2.40 2.55 22.97
C VAL A 40 -3.91 2.45 23.15
N ALA A 41 -4.37 2.11 24.37
CA ALA A 41 -5.79 2.00 24.68
C ALA A 41 -6.51 3.35 24.55
N TYR A 42 -5.91 4.43 25.07
CA TYR A 42 -6.48 5.77 25.01
C TYR A 42 -6.61 6.25 23.56
N VAL A 43 -5.53 6.19 22.78
CA VAL A 43 -5.53 6.61 21.38
C VAL A 43 -6.50 5.78 20.54
N SER A 44 -6.56 4.46 20.79
CA SER A 44 -7.50 3.59 20.07
C SER A 44 -8.97 3.99 20.30
N LYS A 45 -9.32 4.40 21.54
CA LYS A 45 -10.65 4.91 21.87
C LYS A 45 -10.92 6.24 21.15
N LEU A 46 -9.93 7.15 21.12
CA LEU A 46 -10.08 8.44 20.43
C LEU A 46 -10.22 8.29 18.91
N LEU A 47 -9.40 7.47 18.27
CA LEU A 47 -9.50 7.22 16.83
C LEU A 47 -10.85 6.61 16.45
N ALA A 48 -11.40 5.72 17.29
CA ALA A 48 -12.75 5.19 17.11
C ALA A 48 -13.84 6.27 17.28
N GLY A 49 -13.63 7.26 18.15
CA GLY A 49 -14.49 8.44 18.27
C GLY A 49 -14.44 9.31 17.02
N PHE A 50 -13.25 9.69 16.58
CA PHE A 50 -13.04 10.51 15.38
C PHE A 50 -13.53 9.84 14.09
N GLU A 51 -13.53 8.51 14.04
CA GLU A 51 -14.19 7.75 12.97
C GLU A 51 -15.71 7.97 12.96
N LYS A 52 -16.37 7.87 14.12
CA LYS A 52 -17.82 8.11 14.23
C LYS A 52 -18.19 9.56 13.87
N GLU A 53 -17.29 10.49 14.13
CA GLU A 53 -17.42 11.90 13.73
C GLU A 53 -17.12 12.15 12.25
N GLY A 54 -16.68 11.14 11.48
CA GLY A 54 -16.36 11.28 10.05
C GLY A 54 -15.03 11.96 9.74
N LEU A 55 -14.17 12.21 10.74
CA LEU A 55 -12.88 12.88 10.55
C LEU A 55 -11.85 12.00 9.80
N ILE A 56 -11.98 10.69 9.99
CA ILE A 56 -11.17 9.60 9.44
C ILE A 56 -12.07 8.38 9.22
N VAL A 57 -11.61 7.42 8.41
CA VAL A 57 -12.33 6.19 8.11
C VAL A 57 -11.52 4.99 8.57
N ARG A 58 -12.12 4.05 9.31
CA ARG A 58 -11.44 2.81 9.64
C ARG A 58 -11.41 1.88 8.44
N ILE A 59 -10.22 1.44 8.05
CA ILE A 59 -10.01 0.56 6.89
C ILE A 59 -9.58 -0.85 7.30
N SER A 60 -9.13 -1.02 8.55
CA SER A 60 -8.87 -2.31 9.19
C SER A 60 -8.82 -2.12 10.71
N LYS A 61 -8.73 -3.20 11.49
CA LYS A 61 -8.65 -3.10 12.96
C LYS A 61 -7.42 -2.28 13.36
N GLY A 62 -7.65 -1.12 13.99
CA GLY A 62 -6.59 -0.21 14.44
C GLY A 62 -5.91 0.58 13.32
N ILE A 63 -6.46 0.59 12.11
CA ILE A 63 -5.94 1.34 10.95
C ILE A 63 -7.01 2.30 10.45
N TYR A 64 -6.69 3.58 10.48
CA TYR A 64 -7.59 4.65 10.09
C TYR A 64 -6.98 5.49 8.97
N LEU A 65 -7.81 5.95 8.06
CA LEU A 65 -7.41 6.65 6.85
C LEU A 65 -7.99 8.06 6.83
N LYS A 66 -7.16 9.02 6.46
CA LYS A 66 -7.62 10.36 6.07
C LYS A 66 -8.22 10.29 4.66
N ALA A 67 -9.52 10.03 4.60
CA ALA A 67 -10.31 10.06 3.38
C ALA A 67 -11.25 11.28 3.37
N ARG A 68 -11.84 11.58 2.22
CA ARG A 68 -12.80 12.69 2.06
C ARG A 68 -14.20 12.13 2.01
N GLN A 69 -15.09 12.64 2.86
CA GLN A 69 -16.50 12.38 2.72
C GLN A 69 -17.07 13.28 1.63
N THR A 70 -17.82 12.69 0.71
CA THR A 70 -18.50 13.38 -0.38
C THR A 70 -19.99 13.06 -0.34
N ARG A 71 -20.80 13.76 -1.14
CA ARG A 71 -22.23 13.43 -1.31
C ARG A 71 -22.48 12.04 -1.87
N PHE A 72 -21.47 11.40 -2.46
CA PHE A 72 -21.55 10.06 -3.07
C PHE A 72 -20.89 8.97 -2.21
N GLY A 73 -20.56 9.30 -0.95
CA GLY A 73 -19.83 8.41 -0.05
C GLY A 73 -18.37 8.79 0.09
N ILE A 74 -17.56 7.84 0.55
CA ILE A 74 -16.15 8.08 0.88
C ILE A 74 -15.32 8.06 -0.42
N ALA A 75 -14.69 9.17 -0.73
CA ALA A 75 -13.64 9.23 -1.74
C ALA A 75 -12.34 8.71 -1.12
N TYR A 76 -11.92 7.52 -1.55
CA TYR A 76 -10.68 6.90 -1.16
C TYR A 76 -9.51 7.42 -2.00
N PRO A 77 -8.33 7.65 -1.40
CA PRO A 77 -7.09 7.89 -2.13
C PRO A 77 -6.74 6.73 -3.07
N PRO A 78 -5.88 6.97 -4.06
CA PRO A 78 -5.24 5.91 -4.83
C PRO A 78 -4.66 4.82 -3.94
N LEU A 79 -4.84 3.57 -4.36
CA LEU A 79 -4.52 2.41 -3.54
C LEU A 79 -3.03 2.29 -3.21
N ASP A 80 -2.17 2.67 -4.16
CA ASP A 80 -0.73 2.67 -4.00
C ASP A 80 -0.27 3.62 -2.88
N ILE A 81 -0.92 4.78 -2.72
CA ILE A 81 -0.66 5.73 -1.62
C ILE A 81 -1.00 5.08 -0.28
N ILE A 82 -2.18 4.47 -0.17
CA ILE A 82 -2.65 3.84 1.08
C ILE A 82 -1.71 2.70 1.48
N VAL A 83 -1.38 1.83 0.53
CA VAL A 83 -0.51 0.67 0.76
C VAL A 83 0.92 1.11 1.13
N LYS A 84 1.46 2.14 0.47
CA LYS A 84 2.77 2.72 0.80
C LYS A 84 2.80 3.31 2.20
N GLU A 85 1.77 4.04 2.62
CA GLU A 85 1.72 4.62 3.97
C GLU A 85 1.64 3.55 5.07
N ILE A 86 0.90 2.45 4.82
CA ILE A 86 0.87 1.30 5.72
C ILE A 86 2.24 0.63 5.80
N ALA A 87 2.87 0.36 4.66
CA ALA A 87 4.18 -0.26 4.60
C ALA A 87 5.26 0.60 5.30
N LYS A 88 5.24 1.91 5.08
CA LYS A 88 6.10 2.89 5.75
C LYS A 88 5.97 2.83 7.27
N ARG A 89 4.73 2.81 7.78
CA ARG A 89 4.49 2.68 9.23
C ARG A 89 5.03 1.36 9.78
N ASP A 90 4.82 0.27 9.06
CA ASP A 90 5.26 -1.06 9.47
C ASP A 90 6.76 -1.28 9.24
N ARG A 91 7.48 -0.30 8.68
CA ARG A 91 8.88 -0.44 8.21
C ARG A 91 9.04 -1.67 7.30
N ALA A 92 8.04 -1.89 6.46
CA ALA A 92 7.92 -3.03 5.58
C ALA A 92 8.13 -2.62 4.12
N LYS A 93 8.59 -3.57 3.31
CA LYS A 93 8.56 -3.45 1.85
C LYS A 93 7.25 -4.03 1.34
N VAL A 94 6.74 -3.47 0.25
CA VAL A 94 5.47 -3.89 -0.35
C VAL A 94 5.56 -3.86 -1.87
N ILE A 95 4.94 -4.82 -2.54
CA ILE A 95 4.93 -4.93 -4.00
C ILE A 95 3.59 -5.49 -4.48
N PRO A 96 2.95 -4.93 -5.53
CA PRO A 96 1.74 -5.50 -6.10
C PRO A 96 2.00 -6.91 -6.66
N THR A 97 0.97 -7.76 -6.67
CA THR A 97 1.07 -9.12 -7.20
C THR A 97 -0.23 -9.60 -7.85
N GLY A 98 -0.17 -10.68 -8.62
CA GLY A 98 -1.31 -11.22 -9.38
C GLY A 98 -1.90 -10.18 -10.34
N GLU A 99 -3.21 -10.25 -10.55
CA GLU A 99 -3.96 -9.29 -11.40
C GLU A 99 -3.73 -7.83 -11.03
N THR A 100 -3.38 -7.52 -9.78
CA THR A 100 -3.06 -6.14 -9.37
C THR A 100 -1.78 -5.65 -10.04
N ALA A 101 -0.75 -6.50 -10.13
CA ALA A 101 0.48 -6.14 -10.82
C ALA A 101 0.27 -6.09 -12.34
N ALA A 102 -0.45 -7.06 -12.91
CA ALA A 102 -0.77 -7.09 -14.34
C ALA A 102 -1.57 -5.85 -14.77
N ASN A 103 -2.64 -5.51 -14.05
CA ASN A 103 -3.43 -4.31 -14.34
C ASN A 103 -2.63 -3.02 -14.16
N MET A 104 -1.78 -2.93 -13.13
CA MET A 104 -0.94 -1.75 -12.89
C MET A 104 0.06 -1.47 -14.03
N LEU A 105 0.56 -2.51 -14.71
CA LEU A 105 1.42 -2.37 -15.89
C LEU A 105 0.66 -2.37 -17.22
N GLY A 106 -0.68 -2.41 -17.18
CA GLY A 106 -1.52 -2.45 -18.37
C GLY A 106 -1.43 -3.77 -19.14
N PHE A 107 -1.07 -4.87 -18.49
CA PHE A 107 -1.10 -6.23 -19.07
C PHE A 107 -2.48 -6.89 -18.93
N SER A 108 -3.38 -6.29 -18.16
CA SER A 108 -4.78 -6.70 -17.99
C SER A 108 -5.67 -5.47 -17.90
N GLU A 109 -6.80 -5.47 -18.60
CA GLU A 109 -7.83 -4.42 -18.51
C GLU A 109 -8.77 -4.64 -17.32
N GLN A 110 -8.77 -5.84 -16.74
CA GLN A 110 -9.67 -6.20 -15.66
C GLN A 110 -9.25 -5.48 -14.38
N VAL A 111 -10.14 -4.60 -13.89
CA VAL A 111 -9.95 -3.97 -12.57
C VAL A 111 -10.28 -5.03 -11.50
N PRO A 112 -9.31 -5.47 -10.68
CA PRO A 112 -9.55 -6.55 -9.74
C PRO A 112 -10.44 -6.08 -8.59
N THR A 113 -11.52 -6.83 -8.30
CA THR A 113 -12.37 -6.59 -7.12
C THR A 113 -11.59 -6.74 -5.81
N ARG A 114 -10.57 -7.60 -5.83
CA ARG A 114 -9.63 -7.81 -4.73
C ARG A 114 -8.21 -7.50 -5.18
N SER A 115 -7.65 -6.40 -4.67
CA SER A 115 -6.26 -6.05 -4.94
C SER A 115 -5.32 -6.80 -4.00
N CYS A 116 -4.21 -7.33 -4.52
CA CYS A 116 -3.25 -8.13 -3.76
C CYS A 116 -1.85 -7.52 -3.81
N PHE A 117 -1.20 -7.46 -2.65
CA PHE A 117 0.18 -7.02 -2.49
C PHE A 117 0.92 -8.02 -1.63
N LEU A 118 2.20 -8.23 -1.93
CA LEU A 118 3.12 -8.92 -1.05
C LEU A 118 3.73 -7.89 -0.09
N ILE A 119 3.90 -8.26 1.18
CA ILE A 119 4.49 -7.40 2.22
C ILE A 119 5.49 -8.18 3.08
N THR A 120 6.55 -7.55 3.57
CA THR A 120 7.46 -8.15 4.58
C THR A 120 6.91 -8.07 6.01
N GLY A 121 5.95 -7.17 6.24
CA GLY A 121 5.24 -6.93 7.49
C GLY A 121 4.07 -7.90 7.73
N THR A 122 3.07 -7.48 8.49
CA THR A 122 1.98 -8.39 8.91
C THR A 122 0.95 -8.60 7.81
N TYR A 123 0.58 -9.87 7.59
CA TYR A 123 -0.60 -10.24 6.83
C TYR A 123 -1.83 -9.48 7.34
N ARG A 124 -2.59 -8.87 6.43
CA ARG A 124 -3.86 -8.23 6.79
C ARG A 124 -4.74 -7.99 5.57
N THR A 125 -6.03 -7.89 5.85
CA THR A 125 -7.03 -7.44 4.90
C THR A 125 -7.49 -6.03 5.28
N ILE A 126 -7.58 -5.17 4.28
CA ILE A 126 -8.03 -3.79 4.37
C ILE A 126 -9.29 -3.67 3.51
N ARG A 127 -10.29 -2.94 4.01
CA ARG A 127 -11.54 -2.65 3.29
C ARG A 127 -11.60 -1.16 2.95
N LEU A 128 -11.87 -0.87 1.68
CA LEU A 128 -12.03 0.48 1.13
C LEU A 128 -13.40 0.51 0.44
N GLY A 129 -14.45 0.79 1.21
CA GLY A 129 -15.83 0.53 0.77
C GLY A 129 -15.99 -0.94 0.43
N ASP A 130 -16.45 -1.23 -0.80
CA ASP A 130 -16.65 -2.59 -1.31
C ASP A 130 -15.36 -3.24 -1.84
N ARG A 131 -14.27 -2.47 -1.96
CA ARG A 131 -12.98 -2.98 -2.43
C ARG A 131 -12.21 -3.61 -1.29
N THR A 132 -11.63 -4.77 -1.56
CA THR A 132 -10.78 -5.47 -0.60
C THR A 132 -9.33 -5.42 -1.06
N VAL A 133 -8.44 -5.05 -0.14
CA VAL A 133 -6.99 -5.06 -0.37
C VAL A 133 -6.37 -6.08 0.57
N LEU A 134 -5.57 -6.96 0.03
CA LEU A 134 -4.90 -8.01 0.77
C LEU A 134 -3.40 -7.78 0.77
N LEU A 135 -2.83 -7.67 1.96
CA LEU A 135 -1.38 -7.67 2.17
C LEU A 135 -1.00 -9.09 2.61
N LYS A 136 -0.29 -9.83 1.74
CA LYS A 136 0.17 -11.21 1.99
C LYS A 136 1.65 -11.22 2.34
N ASN A 137 2.05 -12.00 3.34
CA ASN A 137 3.47 -12.25 3.58
C ASN A 137 4.11 -12.97 2.39
N ALA A 138 5.36 -12.65 2.11
CA ALA A 138 6.15 -13.31 1.07
C ALA A 138 7.61 -13.49 1.49
N ALA A 139 8.28 -14.42 0.81
CA ALA A 139 9.71 -14.66 1.00
C ALA A 139 10.55 -13.41 0.66
N PRO A 140 11.68 -13.18 1.36
CA PRO A 140 12.56 -12.02 1.18
C PRO A 140 12.93 -11.71 -0.28
N LYS A 141 13.20 -12.75 -1.08
CA LYS A 141 13.52 -12.65 -2.52
C LYS A 141 12.55 -11.82 -3.36
N ASN A 142 11.29 -11.65 -2.93
CA ASN A 142 10.33 -10.81 -3.66
C ASN A 142 10.58 -9.31 -3.47
N PHE A 143 11.47 -8.93 -2.56
CA PHE A 143 11.73 -7.54 -2.13
C PHE A 143 13.21 -7.15 -2.21
N GLU A 144 14.05 -8.00 -2.82
CA GLU A 144 15.49 -7.83 -2.98
C GLU A 144 15.88 -7.11 -4.28
N TYR A 145 14.90 -6.74 -5.10
CA TYR A 145 15.12 -5.94 -6.30
C TYR A 145 15.70 -4.56 -5.94
N HIS A 146 16.77 -4.17 -6.62
CA HIS A 146 17.34 -2.83 -6.57
C HIS A 146 16.42 -1.84 -7.28
N ASN A 147 15.83 -2.26 -8.41
CA ASN A 147 14.85 -1.50 -9.18
C ASN A 147 13.44 -2.02 -8.90
N GLU A 148 12.64 -1.27 -8.14
CA GLU A 148 11.28 -1.68 -7.75
C GLU A 148 10.42 -2.07 -8.95
N ILE A 149 10.51 -1.32 -10.06
CA ILE A 149 9.74 -1.57 -11.27
C ILE A 149 10.07 -2.92 -11.93
N VAL A 150 11.31 -3.41 -11.81
CA VAL A 150 11.68 -4.75 -12.29
C VAL A 150 10.96 -5.81 -11.47
N GLY A 151 10.92 -5.65 -10.15
CA GLY A 151 10.13 -6.53 -9.28
C GLY A 151 8.65 -6.54 -9.65
N VAL A 152 8.06 -5.37 -9.91
CA VAL A 152 6.64 -5.24 -10.32
C VAL A 152 6.41 -5.93 -11.66
N LEU A 153 7.32 -5.76 -12.61
CA LEU A 153 7.28 -6.43 -13.91
C LEU A 153 7.32 -7.96 -13.76
N VAL A 154 8.19 -8.49 -12.91
CA VAL A 154 8.22 -9.93 -12.61
C VAL A 154 6.90 -10.41 -12.02
N GLN A 155 6.30 -9.66 -11.09
CA GLN A 155 5.00 -10.03 -10.51
C GLN A 155 3.86 -9.98 -11.54
N ALA A 156 3.87 -8.99 -12.43
CA ALA A 156 2.89 -8.84 -13.50
C ALA A 156 3.00 -9.97 -14.52
N LEU A 157 4.21 -10.29 -14.99
CA LEU A 157 4.43 -11.40 -15.91
C LEU A 157 4.06 -12.74 -15.26
N ARG A 158 4.37 -12.96 -13.98
CA ARG A 158 3.90 -14.16 -13.25
C ARG A 158 2.38 -14.29 -13.22
N ALA A 159 1.66 -13.18 -13.13
CA ALA A 159 0.20 -13.19 -13.12
C ALA A 159 -0.37 -13.56 -14.50
N VAL A 160 0.21 -13.00 -15.56
CA VAL A 160 -0.16 -13.31 -16.95
C VAL A 160 0.16 -14.78 -17.30
N GLY A 161 1.27 -15.31 -16.79
CA GLY A 161 1.76 -16.66 -17.12
C GLY A 161 2.48 -16.71 -18.47
N ALA A 162 3.31 -17.72 -18.68
CA ALA A 162 4.18 -17.82 -19.86
C ALA A 162 3.38 -17.84 -21.18
N ASP A 163 2.29 -18.59 -21.21
CA ASP A 163 1.43 -18.74 -22.41
C ASP A 163 0.57 -17.49 -22.67
N GLY A 164 0.42 -16.61 -21.68
CA GLY A 164 -0.36 -15.38 -21.79
C GLY A 164 0.44 -14.16 -22.27
N VAL A 165 1.76 -14.27 -22.41
CA VAL A 165 2.60 -13.14 -22.84
C VAL A 165 2.46 -12.90 -24.34
N THR A 166 1.64 -11.93 -24.71
CA THR A 166 1.43 -11.52 -26.11
C THR A 166 2.47 -10.53 -26.62
N GLU A 167 2.50 -10.29 -27.93
CA GLU A 167 3.37 -9.27 -28.53
C GLU A 167 3.03 -7.85 -28.05
N GLU A 168 1.77 -7.55 -27.75
CA GLU A 168 1.36 -6.27 -27.17
C GLU A 168 1.93 -6.08 -25.75
N ILE A 169 2.00 -7.15 -24.95
CA ILE A 169 2.65 -7.11 -23.62
C ILE A 169 4.15 -6.89 -23.81
N LYS A 170 4.79 -7.64 -24.71
CA LYS A 170 6.22 -7.50 -25.00
C LYS A 170 6.58 -6.08 -25.45
N ALA A 171 5.77 -5.47 -26.33
CA ALA A 171 5.97 -4.12 -26.82
C ALA A 171 5.92 -3.04 -25.71
N LYS A 172 5.26 -3.31 -24.57
CA LYS A 172 5.20 -2.39 -23.42
C LYS A 172 6.44 -2.46 -22.54
N ILE A 173 7.17 -3.59 -22.52
CA ILE A 173 8.30 -3.82 -21.60
C ILE A 173 9.41 -2.76 -21.75
N PRO A 174 9.85 -2.36 -22.95
CA PRO A 174 10.87 -1.31 -23.11
C PRO A 174 10.45 0.01 -22.47
N GLY A 175 9.18 0.40 -22.64
CA GLY A 175 8.63 1.62 -22.05
C GLY A 175 8.55 1.56 -20.52
N ILE A 176 8.24 0.40 -19.95
CA ILE A 176 8.23 0.16 -18.50
C ILE A 176 9.65 0.26 -17.91
N LEU A 177 10.65 -0.24 -18.64
CA LEU A 177 12.05 -0.28 -18.21
C LEU A 177 12.90 0.89 -18.71
N LYS A 178 12.29 1.93 -19.31
CA LYS A 178 13.00 3.03 -19.98
C LYS A 178 13.99 3.78 -19.07
N ASP A 179 13.63 3.92 -17.79
CA ASP A 179 14.41 4.68 -16.79
C ASP A 179 15.28 3.75 -15.92
N VAL A 180 15.34 2.45 -16.25
CA VAL A 180 16.12 1.47 -15.48
C VAL A 180 17.53 1.36 -16.10
N PRO A 181 18.59 1.73 -15.37
CA PRO A 181 19.96 1.60 -15.86
C PRO A 181 20.31 0.14 -16.17
N ARG A 182 20.98 -0.10 -17.30
CA ARG A 182 21.41 -1.45 -17.71
C ARG A 182 22.77 -1.79 -17.13
N ASP A 183 22.83 -1.82 -15.80
CA ASP A 183 24.04 -2.06 -15.02
C ASP A 183 24.00 -3.42 -14.29
N LYS A 184 24.97 -3.65 -13.40
CA LYS A 184 25.08 -4.87 -12.60
C LYS A 184 23.87 -5.12 -11.69
N ASN A 185 23.19 -4.05 -11.25
CA ASN A 185 21.99 -4.18 -10.42
C ASN A 185 20.82 -4.69 -11.26
N PHE A 186 20.69 -4.25 -12.50
CA PHE A 186 19.68 -4.78 -13.41
C PHE A 186 19.89 -6.28 -13.70
N ASP A 187 21.12 -6.72 -13.94
CA ASP A 187 21.40 -8.16 -14.12
C ASP A 187 21.13 -8.97 -12.84
N SER A 188 21.47 -8.42 -11.67
CA SER A 188 21.15 -9.02 -10.36
C SER A 188 19.64 -9.17 -10.17
N ASP A 189 18.88 -8.11 -10.47
CA ASP A 189 17.42 -8.07 -10.40
C ASP A 189 16.78 -9.11 -11.33
N LEU A 190 17.26 -9.21 -12.58
CA LEU A 190 16.82 -10.26 -13.49
C LEU A 190 17.13 -11.65 -12.93
N GLY A 191 18.26 -11.85 -12.26
CA GLY A 191 18.64 -13.11 -11.59
C GLY A 191 17.59 -13.62 -10.60
N LEU A 192 16.85 -12.73 -9.93
CA LEU A 192 15.75 -13.08 -9.01
C LEU A 192 14.49 -13.60 -9.73
N ALA A 193 14.34 -13.29 -11.02
CA ALA A 193 13.18 -13.68 -11.82
C ALA A 193 13.28 -15.14 -12.31
N PRO A 194 12.14 -15.85 -12.50
CA PRO A 194 12.11 -17.14 -13.18
C PRO A 194 12.76 -17.10 -14.57
N ALA A 195 13.35 -18.23 -14.99
CA ALA A 195 14.11 -18.31 -16.25
C ALA A 195 13.33 -17.84 -17.48
N TRP A 196 12.05 -18.20 -17.59
CA TRP A 196 11.21 -17.79 -18.71
C TRP A 196 10.90 -16.28 -18.71
N ILE A 197 10.75 -15.66 -17.55
CA ILE A 197 10.56 -14.19 -17.43
C ILE A 197 11.83 -13.47 -17.85
N ARG A 198 13.01 -13.96 -17.41
CA ARG A 198 14.29 -13.40 -17.85
C ARG A 198 14.42 -13.45 -19.37
N LYS A 199 14.03 -14.57 -19.98
CA LYS A 199 14.06 -14.75 -21.43
C LYS A 199 13.17 -13.71 -22.12
N VAL A 200 11.90 -13.58 -21.70
CA VAL A 200 10.97 -12.57 -22.24
C VAL A 200 11.55 -11.17 -22.15
N ILE A 201 12.04 -10.75 -20.97
CA ILE A 201 12.58 -9.39 -20.80
C ILE A 201 13.78 -9.17 -21.73
N ARG A 202 14.69 -10.13 -21.84
CA ARG A 202 15.88 -10.02 -22.71
C ARG A 202 15.51 -9.99 -24.21
N GLU A 203 14.47 -10.68 -24.63
CA GLU A 203 13.98 -10.68 -26.02
C GLU A 203 13.32 -9.36 -26.42
N THR A 204 12.84 -8.59 -25.44
CA THR A 204 12.19 -7.28 -25.69
C THR A 204 13.15 -6.09 -25.63
N MET A 205 14.42 -6.31 -25.26
CA MET A 205 15.41 -5.25 -25.08
C MET A 205 16.22 -4.96 -26.34
#